data_AF-A0A290Q8P8-F1
#
_entry.id   AF-A0A290Q8P8-F1
#
_cell.length_a   1.000
_cell.length_b   1.000
_cell.length_c   1.000
_cell.angle_alpha   90.00
_cell.angle_beta   90.00
_cell.angle_gamma   90.00
#
_symmetry.space_group_name_H-M   'P 1'
#
loop_
_entity.id
_entity.type
_entity.pdbx_description
1 polymer ?
#
loop_
_entity_poly.entity_id
_entity_poly.type
_entity_poly.pdbx_seq_one_letter_code
_entity_poly.pdbx_strand_id
1 'polypeptide(L)'
;MLHLANARLRVDILDPQESGLNGVPRFCPAGFIWQVHHVTAGPLLAGPEWPNPTPDPFNGQGLPEAFRHRTREGSPLTWKGDEGLAVGTGVLKRSSTGETTLVSRCEWEIIPLHERALFKTTHEALGHRYELLRLVELQHSSLISVSSLANQGDSPITLQWFAHPFFTLTEGLIKAGLPDGTSLAENPGFALSDNCLTQKRRFHDVKDGHFDQLKLPAEKNLEARLSHPALNQIDFSTSFPPDECVIWGNANTFSIEPYLSITLAPGEVRQWQLRYDFGMSSGTSSPSFNSRTPAP
;
A
#
# COMPACT_ATOMS: atom_id res chain seq x y z
N MET A 1 18.44 1.61 -1.93
CA MET A 1 17.26 2.08 -1.15
C MET A 1 17.31 3.60 -1.10
N LEU A 2 16.16 4.26 -1.29
CA LEU A 2 16.02 5.71 -1.30
C LEU A 2 15.41 6.17 0.03
N HIS A 3 15.72 7.40 0.44
CA HIS A 3 15.20 7.99 1.67
C HIS A 3 14.61 9.36 1.41
N LEU A 4 13.40 9.59 1.94
CA LEU A 4 12.80 10.92 2.08
C LEU A 4 12.76 11.28 3.56
N ALA A 5 12.96 12.54 3.90
CA ALA A 5 12.86 12.96 5.29
C ALA A 5 12.39 14.40 5.43
N ASN A 6 11.69 14.67 6.53
CA ASN A 6 11.40 16.02 6.99
C ASN A 6 11.53 16.09 8.52
N ALA A 7 11.05 17.16 9.15
CA ALA A 7 11.16 17.36 10.60
C ALA A 7 10.43 16.30 11.46
N ARG A 8 9.52 15.51 10.88
CA ARG A 8 8.68 14.55 11.62
C ARG A 8 8.84 13.11 11.15
N LEU A 9 9.09 12.91 9.86
CA LEU A 9 9.05 11.60 9.23
C LEU A 9 10.33 11.30 8.46
N ARG A 10 10.74 10.03 8.46
CA ARG A 10 11.65 9.44 7.48
C ARG A 10 10.92 8.32 6.76
N VAL A 11 11.07 8.24 5.45
CA VAL A 11 10.48 7.19 4.61
C VAL A 11 11.61 6.42 3.95
N ASP A 12 11.55 5.10 4.05
CA ASP A 12 12.45 4.20 3.34
C ASP A 12 11.69 3.66 2.11
N ILE A 13 12.22 3.91 0.91
CA ILE A 13 11.59 3.52 -0.37
C ILE A 13 12.56 2.57 -1.09
N LEU A 14 12.06 1.43 -1.57
CA LEU A 14 12.91 0.52 -2.33
C LEU A 14 13.37 1.19 -3.64
N ASP A 15 14.62 0.92 -4.00
CA ASP A 15 15.12 1.33 -5.30
C ASP A 15 14.64 0.30 -6.34
N PRO A 16 13.83 0.67 -7.35
CA PRO A 16 13.31 -0.30 -8.31
C PRO A 16 14.41 -1.00 -9.13
N GLN A 17 15.61 -0.44 -9.24
CA GLN A 17 16.73 -1.02 -9.96
C GLN A 17 17.53 -2.01 -9.09
N GLU A 18 17.57 -1.81 -7.77
CA GLU A 18 18.35 -2.61 -6.82
C GLU A 18 17.49 -3.51 -5.89
N SER A 19 16.16 -3.38 -5.93
CA SER A 19 15.29 -3.97 -4.91
C SER A 19 15.37 -5.50 -4.80
N GLY A 20 15.23 -6.00 -3.56
CA GLY A 20 15.09 -7.42 -3.26
C GLY A 20 13.77 -8.05 -3.74
N LEU A 21 12.89 -7.28 -4.40
CA LEU A 21 11.69 -7.81 -5.07
C LEU A 21 12.00 -8.59 -6.36
N ASN A 22 13.29 -8.83 -6.63
CA ASN A 22 13.80 -9.48 -7.82
C ASN A 22 13.01 -10.74 -8.17
N GLY A 23 12.25 -10.66 -9.27
CA GLY A 23 11.53 -11.79 -9.86
C GLY A 23 10.07 -11.96 -9.39
N VAL A 24 9.61 -11.20 -8.39
CA VAL A 24 8.22 -11.28 -7.91
C VAL A 24 7.36 -10.22 -8.61
N PRO A 25 6.43 -10.60 -9.50
CA PRO A 25 5.68 -9.64 -10.32
C PRO A 25 4.47 -9.03 -9.61
N ARG A 26 4.32 -9.25 -8.31
CA ARG A 26 3.12 -8.88 -7.55
C ARG A 26 2.99 -7.37 -7.36
N PHE A 27 4.09 -6.70 -7.02
CA PHE A 27 4.09 -5.29 -6.63
C PHE A 27 4.82 -4.43 -7.65
N CYS A 28 4.41 -3.16 -7.74
CA CYS A 28 5.14 -2.14 -8.47
C CYS A 28 6.43 -1.82 -7.69
N PRO A 29 7.62 -2.01 -8.27
CA PRO A 29 8.87 -1.75 -7.55
C PRO A 29 9.12 -0.25 -7.35
N ALA A 30 8.65 0.60 -8.26
CA ALA A 30 8.83 2.05 -8.16
C ALA A 30 7.84 2.68 -7.19
N GLY A 31 8.38 3.51 -6.28
CA GLY A 31 7.59 4.11 -5.20
C GLY A 31 7.16 3.11 -4.12
N PHE A 32 7.74 1.91 -4.07
CA PHE A 32 7.45 0.93 -3.02
C PHE A 32 7.96 1.45 -1.67
N ILE A 33 7.05 1.91 -0.83
CA ILE A 33 7.37 2.40 0.52
C ILE A 33 7.55 1.20 1.45
N TRP A 34 8.80 0.97 1.88
CA TRP A 34 9.17 -0.14 2.74
C TRP A 34 8.83 0.09 4.21
N GLN A 35 9.05 1.32 4.69
CA GLN A 35 8.79 1.70 6.07
C GLN A 35 8.64 3.23 6.19
N VAL A 36 7.84 3.67 7.16
CA VAL A 36 7.76 5.06 7.59
C VAL A 36 8.16 5.12 9.06
N HIS A 37 9.02 6.05 9.41
CA HIS A 37 9.50 6.26 10.77
C HIS A 37 9.05 7.62 11.26
N HIS A 38 8.46 7.67 12.44
CA HIS A 38 8.32 8.92 13.18
C HIS A 38 9.61 9.18 13.95
N VAL A 39 10.08 10.43 13.93
CA VAL A 39 11.38 10.82 14.55
C VAL A 39 11.51 10.41 16.02
N THR A 40 10.40 10.36 16.77
CA THR A 40 10.40 9.93 18.19
C THR A 40 9.79 8.55 18.45
N ALA A 41 8.89 8.07 17.58
CA ALA A 41 8.14 6.84 17.82
C ALA A 41 8.75 5.62 17.10
N GLY A 42 9.71 5.82 16.19
CA GLY A 42 10.31 4.75 15.42
C GLY A 42 9.40 4.29 14.26
N PRO A 43 9.45 3.00 13.86
CA PRO A 43 8.70 2.49 12.73
C PRO A 43 7.19 2.54 12.98
N LEU A 44 6.43 2.88 11.95
CA LEU A 44 4.98 3.10 12.02
C LEU A 44 4.18 2.04 11.25
N LEU A 45 4.84 1.26 10.40
CA LEU A 45 4.20 0.24 9.57
C LEU A 45 4.75 -1.14 9.91
N ALA A 46 4.00 -2.15 9.47
CA ALA A 46 4.33 -3.55 9.63
C ALA A 46 4.35 -4.27 8.27
N GLY A 47 4.26 -5.59 8.32
CA GLY A 47 4.12 -6.49 7.19
C GLY A 47 3.65 -7.85 7.68
N PRO A 48 3.23 -8.75 6.77
CA PRO A 48 2.75 -10.08 7.14
C PRO A 48 3.71 -10.88 8.03
N GLU A 49 5.01 -10.66 7.87
CA GLU A 49 6.08 -11.36 8.59
C GLU A 49 6.85 -10.46 9.57
N TRP A 50 6.36 -9.25 9.85
CA TRP A 50 7.04 -8.33 10.76
C TRP A 50 7.28 -8.96 12.14
N PRO A 51 8.44 -8.77 12.80
CA PRO A 51 9.56 -7.91 12.41
C PRO A 51 10.69 -8.63 11.66
N ASN A 52 10.41 -9.69 10.90
CA ASN A 52 11.42 -10.38 10.09
C ASN A 52 12.16 -9.37 9.18
N PRO A 53 13.49 -9.21 9.29
CA PRO A 53 14.24 -8.25 8.48
C PRO A 53 14.34 -8.64 7.00
N THR A 54 14.04 -9.91 6.67
CA THR A 54 14.05 -10.46 5.31
C THR A 54 12.76 -11.24 5.05
N PRO A 55 11.59 -10.56 4.99
CA PRO A 55 10.34 -11.22 4.70
C PRO A 55 10.33 -11.72 3.24
N ASP A 56 9.45 -12.67 2.94
CA ASP A 56 9.23 -13.10 1.56
C ASP A 56 8.76 -11.88 0.72
N PRO A 57 9.46 -11.54 -0.38
CA PRO A 57 9.06 -10.43 -1.24
C PRO A 57 7.63 -10.53 -1.77
N PHE A 58 7.07 -11.73 -1.88
CA PHE A 58 5.68 -11.97 -2.25
C PHE A 58 4.68 -11.45 -1.21
N ASN A 59 5.03 -11.51 0.06
CA ASN A 59 4.18 -11.04 1.15
C ASN A 59 4.23 -9.51 1.30
N GLY A 60 5.38 -8.91 1.01
CA GLY A 60 5.57 -7.46 1.06
C GLY A 60 5.70 -6.90 2.48
N GLN A 61 5.89 -5.59 2.59
CA GLN A 61 5.98 -4.83 3.84
C GLN A 61 5.70 -3.35 3.56
N GLY A 62 5.17 -2.63 4.54
CA GLY A 62 4.98 -1.18 4.43
C GLY A 62 3.73 -0.84 3.61
N LEU A 63 3.88 -0.03 2.56
CA LEU A 63 2.76 0.42 1.71
C LEU A 63 2.98 0.01 0.23
N PRO A 64 3.03 -1.30 -0.08
CA PRO A 64 3.09 -1.76 -1.44
C PRO A 64 1.84 -1.36 -2.23
N GLU A 65 2.04 -1.18 -3.54
CA GLU A 65 0.96 -0.99 -4.49
C GLU A 65 1.20 -1.88 -5.70
N ALA A 66 0.13 -2.26 -6.40
CA ALA A 66 0.22 -3.25 -7.46
C ALA A 66 -0.70 -2.91 -8.64
N PHE A 67 -0.16 -3.05 -9.84
CA PHE A 67 -0.90 -3.05 -11.09
C PHE A 67 -1.13 -4.49 -11.50
N ARG A 68 -2.35 -4.96 -11.35
CA ARG A 68 -2.72 -6.34 -11.62
C ARG A 68 -2.88 -6.55 -13.12
N HIS A 69 -2.21 -7.59 -13.58
CA HIS A 69 -2.33 -8.11 -14.93
C HIS A 69 -3.51 -9.11 -15.08
N ARG A 70 -4.23 -9.40 -13.99
CA ARG A 70 -5.42 -10.27 -13.93
C ARG A 70 -6.44 -9.71 -12.93
N THR A 71 -7.72 -10.01 -13.10
CA THR A 71 -8.77 -9.69 -12.11
C THR A 71 -8.59 -10.52 -10.83
N ARG A 72 -9.37 -10.24 -9.77
CA ARG A 72 -9.22 -10.94 -8.47
C ARG A 72 -9.59 -12.42 -8.60
N GLU A 73 -10.50 -12.69 -9.52
CA GLU A 73 -10.97 -14.01 -9.92
C GLU A 73 -10.02 -14.70 -10.93
N GLY A 74 -8.99 -14.00 -11.41
CA GLY A 74 -7.94 -14.57 -12.27
C GLY A 74 -8.11 -14.36 -13.77
N SER A 75 -9.17 -13.67 -14.20
CA SER A 75 -9.39 -13.35 -15.62
C SER A 75 -8.25 -12.49 -16.16
N PRO A 76 -7.71 -12.79 -17.36
CA PRO A 76 -6.62 -12.02 -17.95
C PRO A 76 -7.05 -10.58 -18.26
N LEU A 77 -6.17 -9.62 -17.96
CA LEU A 77 -6.36 -8.20 -18.29
C LEU A 77 -5.37 -7.75 -19.37
N THR A 78 -4.08 -7.96 -19.11
CA THR A 78 -2.97 -7.54 -19.99
C THR A 78 -2.16 -8.73 -20.52
N TRP A 79 -2.83 -9.88 -20.73
CA TRP A 79 -2.22 -11.12 -21.23
C TRP A 79 -2.56 -11.38 -22.69
N LYS A 80 -1.59 -11.91 -23.43
CA LYS A 80 -1.74 -12.45 -24.78
C LYS A 80 -1.10 -13.84 -24.83
N GLY A 81 -1.93 -14.88 -24.78
CA GLY A 81 -1.46 -16.26 -24.65
C GLY A 81 -0.73 -16.48 -23.32
N ASP A 82 0.53 -16.90 -23.38
CA ASP A 82 1.37 -17.17 -22.21
C ASP A 82 2.31 -16.02 -21.83
N GLU A 83 2.16 -14.87 -22.48
CA GLU A 83 2.87 -13.64 -22.12
C GLU A 83 1.90 -12.62 -21.54
N GLY A 84 2.36 -11.85 -20.56
CA GLY A 84 1.59 -10.81 -19.89
C GLY A 84 2.40 -9.56 -19.64
N LEU A 85 1.72 -8.46 -19.36
CA LEU A 85 2.35 -7.19 -19.01
C LEU A 85 1.91 -6.78 -17.60
N ALA A 86 2.84 -6.73 -16.65
CA ALA A 86 2.61 -6.06 -15.36
C ALA A 86 3.05 -4.61 -15.50
N VAL A 87 2.08 -3.69 -15.54
CA VAL A 87 2.34 -2.25 -15.68
C VAL A 87 3.24 -1.77 -14.54
N GLY A 88 4.33 -1.09 -14.90
CA GLY A 88 5.37 -0.61 -13.97
C GLY A 88 6.38 -1.67 -13.51
N THR A 89 6.14 -2.95 -13.78
CA THR A 89 7.05 -4.04 -13.39
C THR A 89 7.79 -4.61 -14.61
N GLY A 90 7.06 -4.97 -15.67
CA GLY A 90 7.65 -5.47 -16.92
C GLY A 90 6.86 -6.60 -17.58
N VAL A 91 7.53 -7.35 -18.46
CA VAL A 91 6.92 -8.46 -19.21
C VAL A 91 6.99 -9.74 -18.39
N LEU A 92 5.88 -10.46 -18.36
CA LEU A 92 5.67 -11.71 -17.67
C LEU A 92 5.59 -12.86 -18.65
N LYS A 93 6.04 -14.03 -18.21
CA LYS A 93 5.81 -15.30 -18.90
C LYS A 93 5.19 -16.29 -17.95
N ARG A 94 4.22 -17.05 -18.44
CA ARG A 94 3.64 -18.19 -17.72
C ARG A 94 4.31 -19.48 -18.17
N SER A 95 4.76 -20.28 -17.21
CA SER A 95 5.27 -21.63 -17.48
C SER A 95 4.13 -22.61 -17.79
N SER A 96 4.47 -23.80 -18.28
CA SER A 96 3.51 -24.89 -18.45
C SER A 96 2.88 -25.37 -17.13
N THR A 97 3.52 -25.11 -15.99
CA THR A 97 3.00 -25.40 -14.65
C THR A 97 2.11 -24.28 -14.09
N GLY A 98 1.92 -23.20 -14.84
CA GLY A 98 1.10 -22.05 -14.44
C GLY A 98 1.84 -20.99 -13.62
N GLU A 99 3.13 -21.20 -13.32
CA GLU A 99 3.96 -20.24 -12.62
C GLU A 99 4.18 -19.00 -13.48
N THR A 100 4.10 -17.81 -12.88
CA THR A 100 4.30 -16.54 -13.57
C THR A 100 5.64 -15.95 -13.16
N THR A 101 6.52 -15.72 -14.12
CA THR A 101 7.86 -15.15 -13.90
C THR A 101 8.04 -13.85 -14.68
N LEU A 102 8.86 -12.95 -14.14
CA LEU A 102 9.25 -11.71 -14.79
C LEU A 102 10.42 -11.99 -15.76
N VAL A 103 10.22 -11.72 -17.05
CA VAL A 103 11.23 -12.00 -18.10
C VAL A 103 11.96 -10.76 -18.59
N SER A 104 11.34 -9.58 -18.52
CA SER A 104 12.01 -8.29 -18.72
C SER A 104 11.40 -7.26 -17.79
N ARG A 105 12.21 -6.27 -17.39
CA ARG A 105 11.81 -5.24 -16.42
C ARG A 105 11.54 -3.91 -17.12
N CYS A 106 10.65 -3.11 -16.53
CA CYS A 106 10.62 -1.69 -16.84
C CYS A 106 11.91 -1.02 -16.36
N GLU A 107 12.45 -0.13 -17.19
CA GLU A 107 13.49 0.81 -16.76
C GLU A 107 12.83 2.04 -16.15
N TRP A 108 13.39 2.51 -15.04
CA TRP A 108 12.84 3.62 -14.27
C TRP A 108 13.83 4.77 -14.21
N GLU A 109 13.39 5.94 -14.66
CA GLU A 109 14.01 7.22 -14.33
C GLU A 109 13.56 7.62 -12.92
N ILE A 110 14.51 8.01 -12.08
CA ILE A 110 14.26 8.38 -10.69
C ILE A 110 14.80 9.79 -10.47
N ILE A 111 13.93 10.70 -10.04
CA ILE A 111 14.28 12.08 -9.67
C ILE A 111 14.06 12.23 -8.16
N PRO A 112 15.09 11.94 -7.34
CA PRO A 112 15.00 12.09 -5.90
C PRO A 112 15.19 13.55 -5.50
N LEU A 113 14.40 13.99 -4.52
CA LEU A 113 14.51 15.27 -3.83
C LEU A 113 14.38 15.01 -2.32
N HIS A 114 14.63 16.02 -1.49
CA HIS A 114 14.69 15.84 -0.03
C HIS A 114 13.40 15.25 0.58
N GLU A 115 12.24 15.80 0.20
CA GLU A 115 10.93 15.40 0.74
C GLU A 115 10.06 14.66 -0.27
N ARG A 116 10.55 14.43 -1.50
CA ARG A 116 9.79 13.74 -2.54
C ARG A 116 10.67 12.96 -3.50
N ALA A 117 10.15 11.89 -4.09
CA ALA A 117 10.78 11.18 -5.18
C ALA A 117 9.76 10.96 -6.31
N LEU A 118 10.15 11.33 -7.53
CA LEU A 118 9.39 11.02 -8.73
C LEU A 118 10.04 9.84 -9.45
N PHE A 119 9.24 8.85 -9.82
CA PHE A 119 9.64 7.73 -10.65
C PHE A 119 8.84 7.78 -11.94
N LYS A 120 9.55 7.62 -13.06
CA LYS A 120 8.96 7.65 -14.39
C LYS A 120 9.42 6.44 -15.21
N THR A 121 8.49 5.82 -15.92
CA THR A 121 8.82 4.83 -16.95
C THR A 121 7.93 5.05 -18.17
N THR A 122 8.50 4.82 -19.35
CA THR A 122 7.75 4.62 -20.60
C THR A 122 8.06 3.23 -21.09
N HIS A 123 7.04 2.42 -21.37
CA HIS A 123 7.24 1.04 -21.74
C HIS A 123 6.30 0.65 -22.87
N GLU A 124 6.82 -0.14 -23.81
CA GLU A 124 6.08 -0.68 -24.95
C GLU A 124 6.30 -2.19 -25.01
N ALA A 125 5.23 -2.95 -24.84
CA ALA A 125 5.26 -4.41 -24.89
C ALA A 125 3.87 -4.97 -25.17
N LEU A 126 3.81 -6.11 -25.86
CA LEU A 126 2.57 -6.85 -26.11
C LEU A 126 1.46 -5.98 -26.72
N GLY A 127 1.80 -5.00 -27.55
CA GLY A 127 0.85 -4.06 -28.18
C GLY A 127 0.26 -3.01 -27.24
N HIS A 128 0.84 -2.82 -26.05
CA HIS A 128 0.55 -1.70 -25.16
C HIS A 128 1.75 -0.78 -25.14
N ARG A 129 1.49 0.53 -25.16
CA ARG A 129 2.49 1.57 -24.89
C ARG A 129 1.93 2.52 -23.86
N TYR A 130 2.68 2.79 -22.80
CA TYR A 130 2.22 3.66 -21.71
C TYR A 130 3.37 4.46 -21.09
N GLU A 131 3.01 5.58 -20.47
CA GLU A 131 3.85 6.25 -19.50
C GLU A 131 3.22 6.10 -18.11
N LEU A 132 4.02 5.67 -17.13
CA LEU A 132 3.63 5.59 -15.73
C LEU A 132 4.51 6.53 -14.90
N LEU A 133 3.84 7.39 -14.13
CA LEU A 133 4.45 8.27 -13.15
C LEU A 133 4.01 7.83 -11.75
N ARG A 134 4.98 7.82 -10.84
CA ARG A 134 4.78 7.54 -9.41
C ARG A 134 5.45 8.65 -8.61
N LEU A 135 4.71 9.34 -7.77
CA LEU A 135 5.25 10.34 -6.84
C LEU A 135 5.04 9.85 -5.42
N VAL A 136 6.10 9.87 -4.63
CA VAL A 136 6.02 9.74 -3.16
C VAL A 136 6.51 11.05 -2.56
N GLU A 137 5.69 11.68 -1.72
CA GLU A 137 5.98 13.00 -1.15
C GLU A 137 5.61 13.05 0.33
N LEU A 138 6.47 13.66 1.13
CA LEU A 138 6.20 14.03 2.51
C LEU A 138 5.65 15.45 2.56
N GLN A 139 4.54 15.62 3.29
CA GLN A 139 3.96 16.92 3.59
C GLN A 139 3.68 16.99 5.10
N HIS A 140 4.50 17.70 5.87
CA HIS A 140 4.41 17.75 7.33
C HIS A 140 4.43 16.35 7.99
N SER A 141 3.29 15.87 8.52
CA SER A 141 3.13 14.55 9.10
C SER A 141 2.40 13.57 8.17
N SER A 142 2.31 13.91 6.89
CA SER A 142 1.60 13.14 5.88
C SER A 142 2.56 12.55 4.86
N LEU A 143 2.22 11.37 4.36
CA LEU A 143 2.80 10.77 3.17
C LEU A 143 1.74 10.74 2.07
N ILE A 144 2.08 11.27 0.90
CA ILE A 144 1.26 11.29 -0.29
C ILE A 144 1.87 10.35 -1.33
N SER A 145 1.10 9.40 -1.84
CA SER A 145 1.47 8.55 -2.98
C SER A 145 0.54 8.87 -4.14
N VAL A 146 1.08 9.31 -5.27
CA VAL A 146 0.32 9.62 -6.49
C VAL A 146 0.77 8.69 -7.59
N SER A 147 -0.20 8.16 -8.34
CA SER A 147 0.03 7.45 -9.59
C SER A 147 -0.65 8.19 -10.74
N SER A 148 0.03 8.29 -11.88
CA SER A 148 -0.56 8.75 -13.14
C SER A 148 -0.18 7.79 -14.26
N LEU A 149 -1.16 7.24 -14.96
CA LEU A 149 -0.99 6.33 -16.08
C LEU A 149 -1.56 6.98 -17.35
N ALA A 150 -0.72 7.13 -18.36
CA ALA A 150 -1.09 7.63 -19.68
C ALA A 150 -1.01 6.49 -20.70
N ASN A 151 -2.09 6.26 -21.45
CA ASN A 151 -2.09 5.35 -22.58
C ASN A 151 -1.50 6.06 -23.81
N GLN A 152 -0.31 5.63 -24.24
CA GLN A 152 0.40 6.17 -25.39
C GLN A 152 0.35 5.24 -26.61
N GLY A 153 -0.39 4.14 -26.53
CA GLY A 153 -0.59 3.19 -27.62
C GLY A 153 -1.91 3.40 -28.36
N ASP A 154 -2.13 2.56 -29.37
CA ASP A 154 -3.31 2.65 -30.25
C ASP A 154 -4.48 1.78 -29.79
N SER A 155 -4.34 1.08 -28.67
CA SER A 155 -5.36 0.18 -28.11
C SER A 155 -5.66 0.51 -26.65
N PRO A 156 -6.90 0.29 -26.17
CA PRO A 156 -7.21 0.50 -24.77
C PRO A 156 -6.33 -0.33 -23.83
N ILE A 157 -6.01 0.22 -22.67
CA ILE A 157 -5.37 -0.49 -21.56
C ILE A 157 -6.43 -0.73 -20.50
N THR A 158 -6.67 -2.00 -20.16
CA THR A 158 -7.57 -2.39 -19.06
C THR A 158 -6.78 -3.13 -18.00
N LEU A 159 -6.86 -2.67 -16.75
CA LEU A 159 -6.18 -3.27 -15.60
C LEU A 159 -6.93 -2.99 -14.29
N GLN A 160 -6.52 -3.66 -13.22
CA GLN A 160 -6.89 -3.29 -11.86
C GLN A 160 -5.63 -2.80 -11.13
N TRP A 161 -5.73 -1.72 -10.39
CA TRP A 161 -4.71 -1.28 -9.45
C TRP A 161 -5.24 -1.43 -8.02
N PHE A 162 -4.37 -1.71 -7.05
CA PHE A 162 -4.74 -1.64 -5.64
C PHE A 162 -3.57 -1.20 -4.77
N ALA A 163 -3.92 -0.58 -3.64
CA ALA A 163 -3.00 -0.36 -2.53
C ALA A 163 -3.07 -1.53 -1.56
N HIS A 164 -1.92 -1.95 -1.02
CA HIS A 164 -1.83 -3.05 -0.07
C HIS A 164 -1.11 -2.63 1.22
N PRO A 165 -1.62 -1.59 1.93
CA PRO A 165 -0.95 -1.04 3.10
C PRO A 165 -0.99 -1.99 4.30
N PHE A 166 0.12 -2.09 5.02
CA PHE A 166 0.26 -2.93 6.21
C PHE A 166 0.40 -2.09 7.48
N PHE A 167 -0.72 -1.94 8.19
CA PHE A 167 -0.83 -1.16 9.42
C PHE A 167 -0.49 -1.99 10.67
N THR A 168 0.23 -1.36 11.59
CA THR A 168 0.63 -1.96 12.86
C THR A 168 -0.57 -2.17 13.79
N LEU A 169 -0.60 -3.32 14.48
CA LEU A 169 -1.65 -3.65 15.44
C LEU A 169 -1.38 -3.04 16.82
N THR A 170 -2.43 -2.65 17.54
CA THR A 170 -2.38 -2.26 18.95
C THR A 170 -2.72 -3.47 19.81
N GLU A 171 -1.73 -3.99 20.55
CA GLU A 171 -1.86 -5.24 21.29
C GLU A 171 -2.40 -6.41 20.44
N GLY A 172 -1.94 -6.52 19.19
CA GLY A 172 -2.40 -7.58 18.27
C GLY A 172 -3.84 -7.43 17.78
N LEU A 173 -4.44 -6.24 17.93
CA LEU A 173 -5.76 -5.89 17.40
C LEU A 173 -5.73 -4.58 16.61
N ILE A 174 -6.67 -4.44 15.67
CA ILE A 174 -6.95 -3.18 14.97
C ILE A 174 -8.34 -2.66 15.34
N LYS A 175 -8.47 -1.34 15.40
CA LYS A 175 -9.74 -0.61 15.27
C LYS A 175 -9.63 0.38 14.12
N ALA A 176 -10.65 0.45 13.27
CA ALA A 176 -10.70 1.42 12.19
C ALA A 176 -12.08 2.07 12.10
N GLY A 177 -12.15 3.40 12.19
CA GLY A 177 -13.34 4.15 11.80
C GLY A 177 -13.45 4.21 10.29
N LEU A 178 -14.63 3.94 9.73
CA LEU A 178 -14.91 3.86 8.29
C LEU A 178 -16.04 4.83 7.89
N PRO A 179 -16.24 5.09 6.58
CA PRO A 179 -17.30 5.98 6.12
C PRO A 179 -18.71 5.46 6.43
N ASP A 180 -19.65 6.38 6.70
CA ASP A 180 -21.06 6.06 6.90
C ASP A 180 -21.65 5.29 5.71
N GLY A 181 -22.34 4.19 6.02
CA GLY A 181 -22.94 3.29 5.03
C GLY A 181 -22.03 2.13 4.63
N THR A 182 -20.83 2.04 5.20
CA THR A 182 -19.98 0.85 5.05
C THR A 182 -20.66 -0.36 5.68
N SER A 183 -20.59 -1.51 5.02
CA SER A 183 -21.09 -2.77 5.54
C SER A 183 -20.09 -3.90 5.33
N LEU A 184 -20.20 -4.91 6.19
CA LEU A 184 -19.35 -6.09 6.22
C LEU A 184 -20.23 -7.31 6.50
N ALA A 185 -20.06 -8.38 5.72
CA ALA A 185 -20.76 -9.63 5.98
C ALA A 185 -20.23 -10.27 7.28
N GLU A 186 -21.08 -11.02 7.98
CA GLU A 186 -20.66 -11.72 9.19
C GLU A 186 -19.58 -12.75 8.87
N ASN A 187 -18.45 -12.64 9.56
CA ASN A 187 -17.26 -13.46 9.33
C ASN A 187 -16.49 -13.68 10.65
N PRO A 188 -15.61 -14.69 10.76
CA PRO A 188 -14.91 -15.00 12.00
C PRO A 188 -13.78 -14.03 12.38
N GLY A 189 -13.30 -13.19 11.46
CA GLY A 189 -12.13 -12.33 11.69
C GLY A 189 -12.47 -10.93 12.19
N PHE A 190 -13.55 -10.34 11.70
CA PHE A 190 -13.84 -8.91 11.85
C PHE A 190 -15.30 -8.65 12.20
N ALA A 191 -15.54 -7.58 12.94
CA ALA A 191 -16.86 -7.04 13.26
C ALA A 191 -16.94 -5.57 12.83
N LEU A 192 -18.11 -5.13 12.41
CA LEU A 192 -18.40 -3.72 12.11
C LEU A 192 -19.62 -3.28 12.92
N SER A 193 -19.45 -2.29 13.80
CA SER A 193 -20.54 -1.66 14.56
C SER A 193 -20.31 -0.16 14.60
N ASP A 194 -21.36 0.64 14.34
CA ASP A 194 -21.29 2.11 14.38
C ASP A 194 -20.14 2.68 13.55
N ASN A 195 -19.96 2.12 12.33
CA ASN A 195 -18.85 2.40 11.42
C ASN A 195 -17.44 2.13 11.98
N CYS A 196 -17.32 1.43 13.10
CA CYS A 196 -16.05 1.00 13.66
C CYS A 196 -15.80 -0.47 13.32
N LEU A 197 -14.83 -0.73 12.44
CA LEU A 197 -14.29 -2.05 12.17
C LEU A 197 -13.37 -2.45 13.33
N THR A 198 -13.49 -3.70 13.79
CA THR A 198 -12.63 -4.28 14.81
C THR A 198 -12.27 -5.73 14.44
N GLN A 199 -11.09 -6.18 14.86
CA GLN A 199 -10.76 -7.60 14.87
C GLN A 199 -11.51 -8.31 16.00
N LYS A 200 -12.21 -9.40 15.71
CA LYS A 200 -12.99 -10.19 16.69
C LYS A 200 -12.10 -10.98 17.66
N ARG A 201 -10.86 -11.26 17.25
CA ARG A 201 -9.88 -12.00 18.03
C ARG A 201 -8.46 -11.60 17.64
N ARG A 202 -7.51 -11.94 18.49
CA ARG A 202 -6.10 -11.92 18.12
C ARG A 202 -5.83 -13.12 17.21
N PHE A 203 -5.13 -12.87 16.12
CA PHE A 203 -4.58 -13.89 15.26
C PHE A 203 -3.29 -14.45 15.87
N HIS A 204 -3.01 -15.74 15.67
CA HIS A 204 -1.95 -16.44 16.39
C HIS A 204 -0.58 -16.34 15.70
N ASP A 205 -0.54 -16.47 14.38
CA ASP A 205 0.68 -16.44 13.58
C ASP A 205 0.43 -15.90 12.15
N VAL A 206 1.42 -16.05 11.27
CA VAL A 206 1.36 -15.56 9.88
C VAL A 206 0.37 -16.31 8.99
N LYS A 207 -0.01 -17.54 9.37
CA LYS A 207 -0.93 -18.42 8.65
C LYS A 207 -2.35 -18.34 9.20
N ASP A 208 -2.49 -17.97 10.47
CA ASP A 208 -3.78 -17.67 11.09
C ASP A 208 -4.21 -16.24 10.75
N GLY A 209 -4.70 -16.03 9.52
CA GLY A 209 -5.23 -14.74 9.08
C GLY A 209 -6.70 -14.82 8.67
N HIS A 210 -7.29 -13.66 8.38
CA HIS A 210 -8.61 -13.57 7.78
C HIS A 210 -8.65 -12.55 6.66
N PHE A 211 -9.37 -12.90 5.60
CA PHE A 211 -9.63 -12.07 4.42
C PHE A 211 -11.13 -11.89 4.29
N ASP A 212 -11.59 -10.67 4.06
CA ASP A 212 -12.99 -10.40 3.72
C ASP A 212 -13.11 -9.12 2.87
N GLN A 213 -14.32 -8.81 2.40
CA GLN A 213 -14.61 -7.65 1.57
C GLN A 213 -15.53 -6.67 2.30
N LEU A 214 -15.14 -5.40 2.31
CA LEU A 214 -15.99 -4.29 2.71
C LEU A 214 -16.86 -3.86 1.52
N LYS A 215 -18.13 -3.61 1.80
CA LYS A 215 -19.00 -2.87 0.88
C LYS A 215 -18.99 -1.41 1.31
N LEU A 216 -18.26 -0.58 0.55
CA LEU A 216 -18.21 0.86 0.75
C LEU A 216 -19.47 1.55 0.19
N PRO A 217 -19.84 2.72 0.72
CA PRO A 217 -20.85 3.57 0.10
C PRO A 217 -20.43 3.97 -1.32
N ALA A 218 -21.37 3.90 -2.27
CA ALA A 218 -21.11 4.25 -3.67
C ALA A 218 -20.63 5.70 -3.81
N GLU A 219 -19.75 5.93 -4.79
CA GLU A 219 -19.23 7.25 -5.18
C GLU A 219 -18.50 8.03 -4.07
N LYS A 220 -18.22 7.40 -2.92
CA LYS A 220 -17.40 8.00 -1.86
C LYS A 220 -15.98 7.46 -1.88
N ASN A 221 -15.04 8.36 -1.67
CA ASN A 221 -13.66 7.98 -1.39
C ASN A 221 -13.59 7.19 -0.08
N LEU A 222 -12.57 6.33 0.03
CA LEU A 222 -12.26 5.70 1.29
C LEU A 222 -11.61 6.73 2.22
N GLU A 223 -12.13 6.82 3.43
CA GLU A 223 -11.54 7.53 4.57
C GLU A 223 -11.56 6.60 5.77
N ALA A 224 -10.39 6.16 6.21
CA ALA A 224 -10.23 5.23 7.32
C ALA A 224 -9.35 5.84 8.41
N ARG A 225 -9.81 5.77 9.66
CA ARG A 225 -9.03 6.20 10.85
C ARG A 225 -8.62 4.99 11.66
N LEU A 226 -7.35 4.64 11.63
CA LEU A 226 -6.81 3.42 12.22
C LEU A 226 -6.14 3.68 13.58
N SER A 227 -6.37 2.79 14.53
CA SER A 227 -5.62 2.75 15.80
C SER A 227 -4.15 2.43 15.55
N HIS A 228 -3.25 2.97 16.37
CA HIS A 228 -1.81 2.73 16.26
C HIS A 228 -1.16 2.59 17.64
N PRO A 229 -0.16 1.70 17.84
CA PRO A 229 0.44 1.50 19.17
C PRO A 229 1.27 2.70 19.67
N ALA A 230 1.87 3.49 18.77
CA ALA A 230 2.77 4.59 19.11
C ALA A 230 2.26 6.00 18.76
N LEU A 231 1.14 6.08 18.03
CA LEU A 231 0.53 7.34 17.58
C LEU A 231 -0.91 7.37 18.10
N ASN A 232 -1.53 8.55 18.18
CA ASN A 232 -2.96 8.62 18.47
C ASN A 232 -3.80 7.88 17.41
N GLN A 233 -3.43 7.99 16.13
CA GLN A 233 -4.06 7.29 15.00
C GLN A 233 -3.20 7.43 13.72
N ILE A 234 -3.59 6.69 12.68
CA ILE A 234 -3.24 6.96 11.28
C ILE A 234 -4.54 7.20 10.52
N ASP A 235 -4.67 8.33 9.83
CA ASP A 235 -5.77 8.53 8.88
C ASP A 235 -5.30 8.14 7.46
N PHE A 236 -6.06 7.29 6.78
CA PHE A 236 -5.78 6.79 5.43
C PHE A 236 -6.93 7.20 4.50
N SER A 237 -6.62 7.81 3.36
CA SER A 237 -7.64 8.22 2.40
C SER A 237 -7.24 8.05 0.94
N THR A 238 -8.25 7.93 0.09
CA THR A 238 -8.11 7.88 -1.37
C THR A 238 -8.64 9.16 -2.02
N SER A 239 -8.14 9.49 -3.21
CA SER A 239 -8.73 10.57 -4.05
C SER A 239 -9.80 10.08 -5.02
N PHE A 240 -10.24 8.83 -4.86
CA PHE A 240 -11.16 8.14 -5.77
C PHE A 240 -12.06 7.20 -4.96
N PRO A 241 -13.30 6.95 -5.42
CA PRO A 241 -14.14 5.90 -4.86
C PRO A 241 -13.60 4.53 -5.29
N PRO A 242 -13.24 3.63 -4.36
CA PRO A 242 -12.79 2.29 -4.72
C PRO A 242 -13.92 1.46 -5.35
N ASP A 243 -13.59 0.69 -6.39
CA ASP A 243 -14.54 -0.25 -7.02
C ASP A 243 -14.75 -1.50 -6.13
N GLU A 244 -13.70 -1.90 -5.43
CA GLU A 244 -13.72 -2.92 -4.38
C GLU A 244 -12.87 -2.43 -3.21
N CYS A 245 -13.17 -2.89 -2.00
CA CYS A 245 -12.30 -2.67 -0.85
C CYS A 245 -12.24 -3.97 -0.05
N VAL A 246 -11.05 -4.57 0.03
CA VAL A 246 -10.86 -5.80 0.81
C VAL A 246 -10.13 -5.48 2.11
N ILE A 247 -10.32 -6.34 3.10
CA ILE A 247 -9.58 -6.29 4.35
C ILE A 247 -8.89 -7.62 4.56
N TRP A 248 -7.68 -7.54 5.09
CA TRP A 248 -6.91 -8.71 5.45
C TRP A 248 -6.11 -8.44 6.71
N GLY A 249 -5.90 -9.46 7.54
CA GLY A 249 -4.99 -9.35 8.66
C GLY A 249 -4.52 -10.71 9.14
N ASN A 250 -3.38 -10.70 9.83
CA ASN A 250 -2.83 -11.84 10.56
C ASN A 250 -2.33 -11.36 11.93
N ALA A 251 -1.49 -12.14 12.61
CA ALA A 251 -0.96 -11.78 13.92
C ALA A 251 -0.10 -10.50 13.96
N ASN A 252 0.42 -10.06 12.80
CA ASN A 252 1.43 -9.01 12.72
C ASN A 252 0.91 -7.70 12.14
N THR A 253 -0.14 -7.74 11.31
CA THR A 253 -0.57 -6.58 10.54
C THR A 253 -2.05 -6.63 10.18
N PHE A 254 -2.58 -5.47 9.82
CA PHE A 254 -3.89 -5.29 9.20
C PHE A 254 -3.76 -4.49 7.90
N SER A 255 -4.56 -4.84 6.90
CA SER A 255 -4.60 -4.24 5.58
C SER A 255 -6.04 -3.89 5.22
N ILE A 256 -6.24 -2.67 4.71
CA ILE A 256 -7.48 -2.22 4.07
C ILE A 256 -7.11 -1.72 2.68
N GLU A 257 -7.64 -2.39 1.66
CA GLU A 257 -7.07 -2.40 0.32
C GLU A 257 -8.09 -1.86 -0.67
N PRO A 258 -8.03 -0.57 -1.04
CA PRO A 258 -8.87 0.00 -2.08
C PRO A 258 -8.38 -0.46 -3.45
N TYR A 259 -9.30 -1.02 -4.24
CA TYR A 259 -9.08 -1.41 -5.63
C TYR A 259 -9.67 -0.36 -6.58
N LEU A 260 -8.98 -0.15 -7.70
CA LEU A 260 -9.40 0.72 -8.78
C LEU A 260 -9.32 -0.04 -10.11
N SER A 261 -10.46 -0.16 -10.77
CA SER A 261 -10.59 -0.65 -12.13
C SER A 261 -10.31 0.49 -13.10
N ILE A 262 -9.38 0.25 -14.02
CA ILE A 262 -8.88 1.26 -14.96
C ILE A 262 -9.06 0.73 -16.37
N THR A 263 -9.80 1.47 -17.18
CA THR A 263 -9.79 1.35 -18.64
C THR A 263 -9.40 2.71 -19.20
N LEU A 264 -8.34 2.74 -20.01
CA LEU A 264 -7.83 3.95 -20.66
C LEU A 264 -7.89 3.78 -22.17
N ALA A 265 -8.66 4.62 -22.85
CA ALA A 265 -8.60 4.73 -24.31
C ALA A 265 -7.25 5.33 -24.76
N PRO A 266 -6.87 5.16 -26.04
CA PRO A 266 -5.68 5.80 -26.61
C PRO A 266 -5.63 7.31 -26.31
N GLY A 267 -4.51 7.79 -25.78
CA GLY A 267 -4.30 9.19 -25.42
C GLY A 267 -4.87 9.62 -24.06
N GLU A 268 -5.63 8.76 -23.37
CA GLU A 268 -6.17 9.09 -22.05
C GLU A 268 -5.12 9.00 -20.94
N VAL A 269 -5.30 9.86 -19.93
CA VAL A 269 -4.51 9.89 -18.71
C VAL A 269 -5.44 9.74 -17.52
N ARG A 270 -5.10 8.88 -16.57
CA ARG A 270 -5.77 8.80 -15.28
C ARG A 270 -4.79 8.96 -14.14
N GLN A 271 -5.17 9.79 -13.17
CA GLN A 271 -4.41 10.04 -11.95
C GLN A 271 -5.24 9.64 -10.73
N TRP A 272 -4.58 9.08 -9.72
CA TRP A 272 -5.17 8.80 -8.42
C TRP A 272 -4.13 8.94 -7.32
N GLN A 273 -4.61 9.17 -6.09
CA GLN A 273 -3.77 9.46 -4.94
C GLN A 273 -4.23 8.68 -3.71
N LEU A 274 -3.24 8.30 -2.90
CA LEU A 274 -3.37 7.86 -1.52
C LEU A 274 -2.74 8.90 -0.59
N ARG A 275 -3.35 9.10 0.57
CA ARG A 275 -2.82 9.94 1.64
C ARG A 275 -2.82 9.19 2.96
N TYR A 276 -1.69 9.25 3.66
CA TYR A 276 -1.51 8.69 5.00
C TYR A 276 -1.11 9.83 5.92
N ASP A 277 -1.97 10.18 6.87
CA ASP A 277 -1.68 11.16 7.91
C ASP A 277 -1.26 10.44 9.18
N PHE A 278 0.02 10.56 9.55
CA PHE A 278 0.56 10.00 10.77
C PHE A 278 0.30 10.98 11.89
N GLY A 279 -0.57 10.60 12.83
CA GLY A 279 -0.93 11.46 13.94
C GLY A 279 0.21 11.69 14.93
N MET A 280 -0.07 12.44 16.00
CA MET A 280 0.94 12.77 17.01
C MET A 280 1.35 11.52 17.81
N SER A 281 2.62 11.46 18.21
CA SER A 281 3.08 10.41 19.14
C SER A 281 2.24 10.44 20.41
N SER A 282 1.74 9.28 20.85
CA SER A 282 0.82 9.13 22.00
C SER A 282 1.47 9.35 23.37
N GLY A 283 2.60 10.07 23.42
CA GLY A 283 3.52 10.26 24.54
C GLY A 283 2.96 9.94 25.92
N THR A 284 3.57 8.95 26.58
CA THR A 284 3.49 8.87 28.04
C THR A 284 4.01 10.17 28.64
N SER A 285 3.21 10.72 29.55
CA SER A 285 3.49 11.79 30.51
C SER A 285 4.98 12.08 30.73
N SER A 286 5.35 13.36 30.66
CA SER A 286 6.63 13.88 31.16
C SER A 286 6.98 13.24 32.52
N PRO A 287 8.23 12.80 32.76
CA PRO A 287 8.64 12.47 34.11
C PRO A 287 8.51 13.75 34.93
N SER A 288 7.63 13.74 35.92
CA SER A 288 7.59 14.78 36.95
C SER A 288 8.98 14.86 37.57
N PHE A 289 9.70 15.96 37.30
CA PHE A 289 10.86 16.31 38.09
C PHE A 289 10.38 16.51 39.53
N ASN A 290 10.55 15.48 40.35
CA ASN A 290 10.50 15.63 41.80
C ASN A 290 11.69 16.51 42.18
N SER A 291 11.43 17.80 42.36
CA SER A 291 12.30 18.71 43.10
C SER A 291 12.38 18.21 44.54
N ARG A 292 13.40 17.40 44.84
CA ARG A 292 13.86 17.24 46.22
C ARG A 292 14.60 18.52 46.60
N THR A 293 13.92 19.36 47.37
CA THR A 293 14.53 20.33 48.26
C THR A 293 15.49 19.62 49.21
N PRO A 294 16.72 20.13 49.44
CA PRO A 294 17.52 19.69 50.57
C PRO A 294 16.97 20.34 51.85
N ALA A 295 16.66 19.51 52.84
CA ALA A 295 16.38 19.94 54.21
C ALA A 295 17.71 20.10 54.98
N PRO A 296 17.70 20.87 56.10
CA PRO A 296 18.82 21.68 56.59
C PRO A 296 19.99 20.91 57.21
#